data_AF-H0TU78-F1
#
_entry.id   AF-H0TU78-F1
#
_cell.length_a   1.000
_cell.length_b   1.000
_cell.length_c   1.000
_cell.angle_alpha   90.00
_cell.angle_beta   90.00
_cell.angle_gamma   90.00
#
_symmetry.space_group_name_H-M   'P 1'
#
loop_
_entity.id
_entity.type
_entity.pdbx_description
1 polymer ?
#
loop_
_entity_poly.entity_id
_entity_poly.type
_entity_poly.pdbx_seq_one_letter_code
_entity_poly.pdbx_strand_id
1 'polypeptide(L)'
;MVDASSLLSAKLLSAEAVRERAHRMLALGLDDRLPHFRIALAKLDVVAELVLAVTREAYPSGDVPFHSRWRHFVVAGEDRWAALAGKVSWPNAAARARAEFDLAIVSVLLDAGAGAAWRYHDAVSGARIGRSEGLALASLDMFASGAFSADANDRLRADAAKLAQLTVADLERGFQVAAENPLVGLEGRTDLLRRLGDLIAGKPDIFAQKDRARPGGLFDRLAARAQGGRIDAPAVLSEVLLQLGPIWPSRITLDGVALGDCWRHPALVTGDATSGLVPLHKLSQWLSYSLIEPLQRAGLVVDDIDGLTGLAEYRNGGLFVDGGVLVLRDAEEAMRAHAVDSTLVVEWRALTVALLDRLAEVIRQRLNQDAERLPLAKILEGGSWAAGRKLAFERRPDGSPPIKVISDGTVF
;
A
#
# COMPACT_ATOMS: atom_id res chain seq x y z
N MET A 1 -24.70 -7.97 -22.06
CA MET A 1 -23.67 -7.37 -21.19
C MET A 1 -24.35 -7.06 -19.88
N VAL A 2 -23.99 -7.76 -18.80
CA VAL A 2 -24.38 -7.33 -17.45
C VAL A 2 -23.63 -6.03 -17.21
N ASP A 3 -24.33 -4.98 -16.81
CA ASP A 3 -23.71 -3.72 -16.41
C ASP A 3 -22.74 -4.02 -15.26
N ALA A 4 -21.44 -3.83 -15.48
CA ALA A 4 -20.40 -4.12 -14.51
C ALA A 4 -20.61 -3.34 -13.20
N SER A 5 -21.36 -2.23 -13.23
CA SER A 5 -21.73 -1.44 -12.04
C SER A 5 -22.80 -2.10 -11.17
N SER A 6 -23.52 -3.11 -11.67
CA SER A 6 -24.56 -3.84 -10.93
C SER A 6 -24.05 -5.07 -10.19
N LEU A 7 -22.80 -5.48 -10.42
CA LEU A 7 -22.20 -6.66 -9.78
C LEU A 7 -21.90 -6.38 -8.31
N LEU A 8 -22.20 -7.33 -7.42
CA LEU A 8 -21.89 -7.21 -6.00
C LEU A 8 -20.37 -7.16 -5.78
N SER A 9 -19.60 -7.82 -6.65
CA SER A 9 -18.13 -7.75 -6.64
C SER A 9 -17.60 -6.34 -6.85
N ALA A 10 -18.19 -5.55 -7.75
CA ALA A 10 -17.78 -4.17 -8.00
C ALA A 10 -17.94 -3.29 -6.75
N LYS A 11 -18.97 -3.55 -5.92
CA LYS A 11 -19.16 -2.84 -4.65
C LYS A 11 -18.02 -3.11 -3.68
N LEU A 12 -17.52 -4.35 -3.61
CA LEU A 12 -16.42 -4.74 -2.71
C LEU A 12 -15.04 -4.32 -3.21
N LEU A 13 -14.89 -3.93 -4.48
CA LEU A 13 -13.65 -3.41 -5.06
C LEU A 13 -13.58 -1.88 -4.96
N SER A 14 -13.80 -1.34 -3.76
CA SER A 14 -13.85 0.10 -3.51
C SER A 14 -13.31 0.48 -2.13
N ALA A 15 -12.84 1.73 -1.97
CA ALA A 15 -12.49 2.28 -0.66
C ALA A 15 -13.72 2.38 0.27
N GLU A 16 -14.89 2.70 -0.31
CA GLU A 16 -16.15 2.80 0.42
C GLU A 16 -16.49 1.48 1.13
N ALA A 17 -16.41 0.34 0.44
CA ALA A 17 -16.66 -0.96 1.05
C ALA A 17 -15.61 -1.31 2.12
N VAL A 18 -14.34 -0.98 1.90
CA VAL A 18 -13.29 -1.17 2.94
C VAL A 18 -13.67 -0.38 4.19
N ARG A 19 -14.02 0.90 4.05
CA ARG A 19 -14.40 1.78 5.16
C ARG A 19 -15.68 1.29 5.84
N GLU A 20 -16.75 1.03 5.09
CA GLU A 20 -18.04 0.61 5.65
C GLU A 20 -17.91 -0.69 6.45
N ARG A 21 -17.21 -1.71 5.91
CA ARG A 21 -17.01 -2.99 6.60
C ARG A 21 -16.11 -2.83 7.83
N ALA A 22 -15.06 -2.02 7.75
CA ALA A 22 -14.20 -1.71 8.89
C ALA A 22 -14.95 -1.01 10.04
N HIS A 23 -15.75 0.01 9.74
CA HIS A 23 -16.53 0.73 10.75
C HIS A 23 -17.62 -0.13 11.37
N ARG A 24 -18.20 -1.08 10.63
CA ARG A 24 -19.11 -2.07 11.20
C ARG A 24 -18.42 -3.06 12.13
N MET A 25 -17.19 -3.48 11.82
CA MET A 25 -16.38 -4.26 12.74
C MET A 25 -16.07 -3.46 14.01
N LEU A 26 -15.71 -2.18 13.88
CA LEU A 26 -15.52 -1.29 15.04
C LEU A 26 -16.79 -1.17 15.88
N ALA A 27 -17.96 -0.99 15.28
CA ALA A 27 -19.24 -0.92 16.00
C ALA A 27 -19.51 -2.21 16.80
N LEU A 28 -19.30 -3.38 16.19
CA LEU A 28 -19.40 -4.67 16.90
C LEU A 28 -18.42 -4.76 18.07
N GLY A 29 -17.20 -4.24 17.91
CA GLY A 29 -16.19 -4.25 18.97
C GLY A 29 -16.50 -3.28 20.12
N LEU A 30 -17.10 -2.13 19.82
CA LEU A 30 -17.58 -1.18 20.83
C LEU A 30 -18.76 -1.75 21.63
N ASP A 31 -19.57 -2.62 21.02
CA ASP A 31 -20.63 -3.38 21.69
C ASP A 31 -20.10 -4.63 22.44
N ASP A 32 -18.78 -4.84 22.51
CA ASP A 32 -18.11 -6.03 23.08
C ASP A 32 -18.49 -7.36 22.41
N ARG A 33 -18.94 -7.34 21.14
CA ARG A 33 -19.43 -8.51 20.40
C ARG A 33 -18.38 -9.23 19.55
N LEU A 34 -17.16 -8.71 19.52
CA LEU A 34 -16.07 -9.30 18.76
C LEU A 34 -15.32 -10.38 19.56
N PRO A 35 -14.96 -11.52 18.93
CA PRO A 35 -14.32 -12.65 19.60
C PRO A 35 -12.87 -12.40 20.04
N HIS A 36 -12.09 -11.56 19.33
CA HIS A 36 -10.63 -11.51 19.55
C HIS A 36 -10.18 -10.28 20.32
N PHE A 37 -10.82 -9.13 20.11
CA PHE A 37 -10.43 -7.87 20.74
C PHE A 37 -11.55 -7.26 21.60
N ARG A 38 -11.14 -6.66 22.72
CA ARG A 38 -11.87 -5.60 23.42
C ARG A 38 -11.33 -4.25 22.99
N ILE A 39 -12.20 -3.25 22.87
CA ILE A 39 -11.84 -1.91 22.44
C ILE A 39 -11.84 -0.95 23.63
N ALA A 40 -10.65 -0.52 24.03
CA ALA A 40 -10.47 0.51 25.05
C ALA A 40 -10.32 1.89 24.39
N LEU A 41 -11.41 2.39 23.81
CA LEU A 41 -11.40 3.63 23.01
C LEU A 41 -10.85 4.85 23.77
N ALA A 42 -10.99 4.88 25.10
CA ALA A 42 -10.42 5.91 25.97
C ALA A 42 -8.87 6.03 25.87
N LYS A 43 -8.18 5.02 25.33
CA LYS A 43 -6.72 5.07 25.09
C LYS A 43 -6.36 5.79 23.78
N LEU A 44 -7.33 6.08 22.92
CA LEU A 44 -7.09 6.71 21.62
C LEU A 44 -6.46 8.10 21.78
N ASP A 45 -6.83 8.84 22.82
CA ASP A 45 -6.25 10.16 23.08
C ASP A 45 -4.75 10.14 23.36
N VAL A 46 -4.28 9.08 24.04
CA VAL A 46 -2.86 8.86 24.34
C VAL A 46 -2.11 8.46 23.08
N VAL A 47 -2.71 7.61 22.25
CA VAL A 47 -2.16 7.25 20.93
C VAL A 47 -2.04 8.48 20.03
N ALA A 48 -3.05 9.35 20.03
CA ALA A 48 -3.02 10.60 19.26
C ALA A 48 -1.91 11.55 19.72
N GLU A 49 -1.64 11.66 21.03
CA GLU A 49 -0.51 12.47 21.52
C GLU A 49 0.84 11.91 21.06
N LEU A 50 1.01 10.58 21.09
CA LEU A 50 2.23 9.95 20.59
C LEU A 50 2.42 10.21 19.09
N VAL A 51 1.36 10.04 18.30
CA VAL A 51 1.40 10.27 16.84
C VAL A 51 1.74 11.72 16.53
N LEU A 52 1.15 12.68 17.25
CA LEU A 52 1.49 14.10 17.13
C LEU A 52 2.95 14.38 17.52
N ALA A 53 3.46 13.79 18.60
CA ALA A 53 4.84 13.97 19.03
C ALA A 53 5.82 13.46 17.97
N VAL A 54 5.60 12.25 17.45
CA VAL A 54 6.42 11.66 16.38
C VAL A 54 6.33 12.49 15.10
N THR A 55 5.14 13.01 14.76
CA THR A 55 4.95 13.86 13.58
C THR A 55 5.74 15.16 13.70
N ARG A 56 5.71 15.83 14.85
CA ARG A 56 6.46 17.08 15.07
C ARG A 56 7.97 16.87 15.03
N GLU A 57 8.44 15.72 15.52
CA GLU A 57 9.86 15.34 15.48
C GLU A 57 10.33 15.10 14.04
N ALA A 58 9.55 14.36 13.25
CA ALA A 58 9.90 14.01 11.88
C ALA A 58 9.68 15.17 10.89
N TYR A 59 8.67 16.01 11.12
CA TYR A 59 8.25 17.10 10.25
C TYR A 59 8.12 18.43 11.02
N PRO A 60 9.23 19.05 11.47
CA PRO A 60 9.19 20.29 12.26
C PRO A 60 8.54 21.48 11.54
N SER A 61 8.53 21.49 10.19
CA SER A 61 7.85 22.52 9.40
C SER A 61 6.32 22.38 9.39
N GLY A 62 5.80 21.19 9.76
CA GLY A 62 4.39 20.84 9.59
C GLY A 62 4.02 20.38 8.17
N ASP A 63 4.95 20.42 7.22
CA ASP A 63 4.74 19.97 5.84
C ASP A 63 4.93 18.47 5.73
N VAL A 64 3.89 17.73 6.11
CA VAL A 64 3.87 16.27 6.01
C VAL A 64 3.48 15.86 4.58
N PRO A 65 4.30 15.07 3.86
CA PRO A 65 3.95 14.55 2.55
C PRO A 65 2.96 13.38 2.65
N PHE A 66 2.50 12.87 1.51
CA PHE A 66 1.66 11.67 1.51
C PHE A 66 2.47 10.42 1.83
N HIS A 67 1.81 9.46 2.50
CA HIS A 67 2.36 8.13 2.72
C HIS A 67 2.38 7.34 1.41
N SER A 68 3.47 7.50 0.67
CA SER A 68 3.64 7.01 -0.68
C SER A 68 5.01 6.35 -0.88
N ARG A 69 5.13 5.51 -1.90
CA ARG A 69 6.42 4.92 -2.29
C ARG A 69 7.52 5.97 -2.50
N TRP A 70 7.16 7.16 -2.96
CA TRP A 70 8.10 8.23 -3.24
C TRP A 70 8.91 8.65 -2.02
N ARG A 71 8.35 8.52 -0.80
CA ARG A 71 9.08 8.83 0.44
C ARG A 71 10.23 7.86 0.69
N HIS A 72 10.08 6.60 0.26
CA HIS A 72 11.14 5.60 0.35
C HIS A 72 12.26 5.78 -0.68
N PHE A 73 12.10 6.66 -1.67
CA PHE A 73 13.20 7.09 -2.56
C PHE A 73 13.97 8.30 -2.00
N VAL A 74 13.51 8.86 -0.87
CA VAL A 74 14.21 9.94 -0.17
C VAL A 74 15.04 9.34 0.96
N VAL A 75 16.36 9.37 0.81
CA VAL A 75 17.28 8.80 1.81
C VAL A 75 18.32 9.85 2.18
N ALA A 76 18.53 10.05 3.47
CA ALA A 76 19.42 11.08 4.01
C ALA A 76 19.13 12.49 3.45
N GLY A 77 17.86 12.80 3.17
CA GLY A 77 17.41 14.08 2.63
C GLY A 77 17.54 14.22 1.11
N GLU A 78 18.07 13.22 0.40
CA GLU A 78 18.20 13.24 -1.06
C GLU A 78 17.04 12.49 -1.74
N ASP A 79 16.28 13.18 -2.59
CA ASP A 79 15.27 12.56 -3.46
C ASP A 79 15.94 11.96 -4.71
N ARG A 80 16.12 10.63 -4.67
CA ARG A 80 16.83 9.87 -5.71
C ARG A 80 16.05 9.82 -7.01
N TRP A 81 14.72 9.81 -6.95
CA TRP A 81 13.89 9.90 -8.16
C TRP A 81 14.03 11.27 -8.80
N ALA A 82 13.92 12.36 -8.03
CA ALA A 82 14.05 13.72 -8.56
C ALA A 82 15.42 13.93 -9.23
N ALA A 83 16.50 13.42 -8.63
CA ALA A 83 17.85 13.48 -9.21
C ALA A 83 17.97 12.71 -10.54
N LEU A 84 17.29 11.58 -10.69
CA LEU A 84 17.25 10.80 -11.93
C LEU A 84 16.36 11.46 -12.99
N ALA A 85 15.11 11.78 -12.62
CA ALA A 85 14.12 12.36 -13.53
C ALA A 85 14.52 13.74 -14.04
N GLY A 86 15.27 14.53 -13.25
CA GLY A 86 15.80 15.83 -13.64
C GLY A 86 16.87 15.79 -14.73
N LYS A 87 17.46 14.62 -15.00
CA LYS A 87 18.45 14.42 -16.07
C LYS A 87 17.82 14.05 -17.42
N VAL A 88 16.52 13.76 -17.43
CA VAL A 88 15.79 13.31 -18.63
C VAL A 88 15.04 14.48 -19.25
N SER A 89 15.21 14.64 -20.56
CA SER A 89 14.39 15.57 -21.35
C SER A 89 13.07 14.90 -21.70
N TRP A 90 12.05 15.11 -20.87
CA TRP A 90 10.73 14.52 -21.06
C TRP A 90 9.98 15.21 -22.21
N PRO A 91 9.41 14.45 -23.17
CA PRO A 91 8.64 15.05 -24.26
C PRO A 91 7.44 15.87 -23.79
N ASN A 92 6.82 15.46 -22.68
CA ASN A 92 5.73 16.16 -22.01
C ASN A 92 5.52 15.59 -20.59
N ALA A 93 4.68 16.27 -19.82
CA ALA A 93 4.27 15.87 -18.47
C ALA A 93 3.68 14.45 -18.42
N ALA A 94 2.88 14.05 -19.42
CA ALA A 94 2.31 12.71 -19.50
C ALA A 94 3.37 11.61 -19.69
N ALA A 95 4.42 11.87 -20.48
CA ALA A 95 5.52 10.91 -20.68
C ALA A 95 6.27 10.65 -19.36
N ARG A 96 6.52 11.70 -18.57
CA ARG A 96 7.09 11.57 -17.22
C ARG A 96 6.15 10.80 -16.30
N ALA A 97 4.85 11.12 -16.32
CA ALA A 97 3.87 10.46 -15.47
C ALA A 97 3.76 8.95 -15.76
N ARG A 98 3.81 8.52 -17.03
CA ARG A 98 3.85 7.09 -17.37
C ARG A 98 5.09 6.39 -16.79
N ALA A 99 6.26 7.03 -16.83
CA ALA A 99 7.49 6.47 -16.24
C ALA A 99 7.39 6.40 -14.71
N GLU A 100 6.79 7.41 -14.09
CA GLU A 100 6.54 7.43 -12.65
C GLU A 100 5.54 6.34 -12.22
N PHE A 101 4.51 6.07 -13.03
CA PHE A 101 3.60 4.95 -12.83
C PHE A 101 4.30 3.59 -13.00
N ASP A 102 5.16 3.44 -14.02
CA ASP A 102 5.95 2.22 -14.20
C ASP A 102 6.76 1.91 -12.93
N LEU A 103 7.52 2.91 -12.45
CA LEU A 103 8.34 2.79 -11.25
C LEU A 103 7.50 2.51 -10.00
N ALA A 104 6.43 3.29 -9.78
CA ALA A 104 5.59 3.15 -8.59
C ALA A 104 4.92 1.77 -8.54
N ILE A 105 4.35 1.29 -9.65
CA ILE A 105 3.70 -0.03 -9.70
C ILE A 105 4.72 -1.14 -9.44
N VAL A 106 5.85 -1.18 -10.18
CA VAL A 106 6.86 -2.22 -9.99
C VAL A 106 7.45 -2.20 -8.58
N SER A 107 7.79 -1.02 -8.07
CA SER A 107 8.40 -0.86 -6.75
C SER A 107 7.43 -1.19 -5.60
N VAL A 108 6.14 -0.86 -5.72
CA VAL A 108 5.12 -1.25 -4.73
C VAL A 108 4.93 -2.76 -4.70
N LEU A 109 4.84 -3.42 -5.84
CA LEU A 109 4.66 -4.88 -5.91
C LEU A 109 5.88 -5.68 -5.39
N LEU A 110 7.08 -5.09 -5.44
CA LEU A 110 8.30 -5.70 -4.90
C LEU A 110 8.44 -5.54 -3.37
N ASP A 111 7.58 -4.77 -2.72
CA ASP A 111 7.64 -4.51 -1.27
C ASP A 111 6.70 -5.40 -0.48
N ALA A 112 7.07 -6.68 -0.51
CA ALA A 112 6.39 -7.79 0.12
C ALA A 112 7.09 -8.23 1.42
N GLY A 113 7.70 -7.28 2.15
CA GLY A 113 8.48 -7.53 3.37
C GLY A 113 9.85 -8.17 3.11
N ALA A 114 10.92 -7.47 3.52
CA ALA A 114 12.30 -7.91 3.26
C ALA A 114 12.81 -9.04 4.19
N GLY A 115 12.04 -9.42 5.21
CA GLY A 115 12.57 -10.11 6.38
C GLY A 115 13.44 -9.21 7.25
N ALA A 116 14.02 -9.76 8.32
CA ALA A 116 14.86 -9.01 9.26
C ALA A 116 16.35 -8.96 8.86
N ALA A 117 16.81 -9.91 8.04
CA ALA A 117 18.22 -10.09 7.68
C ALA A 117 18.64 -9.24 6.47
N TRP A 118 17.83 -9.23 5.41
CA TRP A 118 18.17 -8.57 4.15
C TRP A 118 18.49 -7.08 4.29
N ARG A 119 19.54 -6.62 3.61
CA ARG A 119 19.93 -5.21 3.49
C ARG A 119 20.34 -4.92 2.05
N TYR A 120 19.90 -3.79 1.51
CA TYR A 120 20.42 -3.20 0.28
C TYR A 120 21.68 -2.39 0.58
N HIS A 121 22.78 -2.65 -0.12
CA HIS A 121 23.95 -1.78 -0.11
C HIS A 121 23.73 -0.66 -1.14
N ASP A 122 23.43 0.54 -0.65
CA ASP A 122 23.28 1.72 -1.49
C ASP A 122 24.65 2.21 -1.96
N ALA A 123 24.89 2.15 -3.28
CA ALA A 123 26.18 2.54 -3.86
C ALA A 123 26.46 4.05 -3.73
N VAL A 124 25.44 4.89 -3.54
CA VAL A 124 25.61 6.34 -3.43
C VAL A 124 26.03 6.75 -2.01
N SER A 125 25.34 6.25 -0.99
CA SER A 125 25.67 6.57 0.41
C SER A 125 26.67 5.61 1.06
N GLY A 126 26.87 4.42 0.50
CA GLY A 126 27.62 3.32 1.12
C GLY A 126 26.87 2.64 2.27
N ALA A 127 25.63 3.06 2.57
CA ALA A 127 24.85 2.54 3.69
C ALA A 127 24.22 1.18 3.37
N ARG A 128 23.98 0.39 4.42
CA ARG A 128 23.22 -0.87 4.36
C ARG A 128 21.80 -0.63 4.88
N ILE A 129 20.84 -0.57 3.97
CA ILE A 129 19.47 -0.14 4.25
C ILE A 129 18.54 -1.35 4.13
N GLY A 130 17.81 -1.68 5.20
CA GLY A 130 16.86 -2.79 5.21
C GLY A 130 15.44 -2.36 4.94
N ARG A 131 14.51 -3.33 5.07
CA ARG A 131 13.05 -3.10 5.06
C ARG A 131 12.59 -2.40 3.76
N SER A 132 11.47 -1.68 3.82
CA SER A 132 10.80 -1.08 2.66
C SER A 132 11.63 -0.01 1.96
N GLU A 133 12.46 0.72 2.71
CA GLU A 133 13.39 1.73 2.19
C GLU A 133 14.48 1.07 1.32
N GLY A 134 15.08 -0.04 1.79
CA GLY A 134 16.05 -0.79 0.99
C GLY A 134 15.43 -1.40 -0.26
N LEU A 135 14.22 -1.97 -0.15
CA LEU A 135 13.50 -2.54 -1.31
C LEU A 135 13.17 -1.46 -2.35
N ALA A 136 12.81 -0.25 -1.90
CA ALA A 136 12.59 0.89 -2.78
C ALA A 136 13.85 1.23 -3.57
N LEU A 137 15.00 1.41 -2.90
CA LEU A 137 16.26 1.71 -3.58
C LEU A 137 16.70 0.62 -4.56
N ALA A 138 16.60 -0.66 -4.18
CA ALA A 138 16.90 -1.77 -5.09
C ALA A 138 16.04 -1.71 -6.36
N SER A 139 14.72 -1.52 -6.21
CA SER A 139 13.81 -1.42 -7.36
C SER A 139 14.06 -0.16 -8.21
N LEU A 140 14.44 0.96 -7.58
CA LEU A 140 14.79 2.20 -8.27
C LEU A 140 16.07 2.04 -9.09
N ASP A 141 17.11 1.40 -8.54
CA ASP A 141 18.37 1.18 -9.23
C ASP A 141 18.20 0.17 -10.37
N MET A 142 17.39 -0.88 -10.19
CA MET A 142 16.97 -1.77 -11.29
C MET A 142 16.27 -0.99 -12.40
N PHE A 143 15.30 -0.14 -12.06
CA PHE A 143 14.58 0.70 -13.01
C PHE A 143 15.53 1.66 -13.75
N ALA A 144 16.38 2.37 -13.03
CA ALA A 144 17.37 3.29 -13.60
C ALA A 144 18.38 2.59 -14.52
N SER A 145 18.72 1.32 -14.22
CA SER A 145 19.58 0.50 -15.06
C SER A 145 18.91 0.01 -16.36
N GLY A 146 17.58 0.17 -16.48
CA GLY A 146 16.79 -0.35 -17.60
C GLY A 146 16.46 -1.83 -17.49
N ALA A 147 16.55 -2.43 -16.30
CA ALA A 147 16.28 -3.86 -16.08
C ALA A 147 14.86 -4.27 -16.49
N PHE A 148 13.91 -3.32 -16.46
CA PHE A 148 12.51 -3.54 -16.83
C PHE A 148 12.16 -3.03 -18.24
N SER A 149 13.10 -2.39 -18.95
CA SER A 149 12.82 -1.75 -20.25
C SER A 149 13.17 -2.66 -21.44
N ALA A 150 12.31 -2.67 -22.45
CA ALA A 150 12.56 -3.35 -23.72
C ALA A 150 13.37 -2.47 -24.70
N ASP A 151 13.74 -1.24 -24.33
CA ASP A 151 14.54 -0.32 -25.13
C ASP A 151 15.72 0.25 -24.32
N ALA A 152 16.94 -0.02 -24.79
CA ALA A 152 18.16 0.46 -24.14
C ALA A 152 18.29 2.00 -24.14
N ASN A 153 17.59 2.69 -25.05
CA ASN A 153 17.57 4.15 -25.13
C ASN A 153 16.47 4.78 -24.26
N ASP A 154 15.53 4.00 -23.74
CA ASP A 154 14.44 4.44 -22.85
C ASP A 154 14.46 3.62 -21.56
N ARG A 155 15.48 3.85 -20.72
CA ARG A 155 15.74 3.03 -19.52
C ARG A 155 14.73 3.26 -18.40
N LEU A 156 14.20 4.48 -18.26
CA LEU A 156 13.25 4.84 -17.19
C LEU A 156 11.82 4.40 -17.54
N ARG A 157 11.66 3.09 -17.77
CA ARG A 157 10.45 2.45 -18.27
C ARG A 157 10.38 1.00 -17.82
N ALA A 158 9.15 0.50 -17.64
CA ALA A 158 8.89 -0.93 -17.52
C ALA A 158 8.00 -1.40 -18.68
N ASP A 159 8.40 -2.43 -19.42
CA ASP A 159 7.63 -2.99 -20.53
C ASP A 159 7.01 -4.34 -20.16
N ALA A 160 5.76 -4.57 -20.57
CA ALA A 160 5.05 -5.83 -20.33
C ALA A 160 5.86 -7.05 -20.74
N ALA A 161 6.49 -7.00 -21.92
CA ALA A 161 7.29 -8.08 -22.47
C ALA A 161 8.54 -8.39 -21.62
N LYS A 162 9.16 -7.38 -20.98
CA LYS A 162 10.30 -7.59 -20.09
C LYS A 162 9.87 -8.12 -18.74
N LEU A 163 8.79 -7.57 -18.17
CA LEU A 163 8.23 -8.05 -16.92
C LEU A 163 7.84 -9.53 -17.00
N ALA A 164 7.20 -9.96 -18.10
CA ALA A 164 6.83 -11.35 -18.36
C ALA A 164 8.03 -12.31 -18.46
N GLN A 165 9.22 -11.80 -18.77
CA GLN A 165 10.45 -12.56 -18.95
C GLN A 165 11.42 -12.46 -17.76
N LEU A 166 11.06 -11.72 -16.70
CA LEU A 166 11.91 -11.60 -15.52
C LEU A 166 12.18 -12.96 -14.89
N THR A 167 13.45 -13.19 -14.57
CA THR A 167 13.91 -14.38 -13.86
C THR A 167 14.20 -14.07 -12.40
N VAL A 168 14.20 -15.11 -11.57
CA VAL A 168 14.62 -15.00 -10.16
C VAL A 168 16.03 -14.41 -10.09
N ALA A 169 16.94 -14.85 -10.97
CA ALA A 169 18.31 -14.34 -11.06
C ALA A 169 18.41 -12.84 -11.36
N ASP A 170 17.44 -12.26 -12.09
CA ASP A 170 17.40 -10.81 -12.33
C ASP A 170 17.10 -10.05 -11.03
N LEU A 171 16.13 -10.54 -10.25
CA LEU A 171 15.83 -9.97 -8.94
C LEU A 171 16.95 -10.27 -7.93
N GLU A 172 17.57 -11.45 -7.94
CA GLU A 172 18.73 -11.76 -7.08
C GLU A 172 19.83 -10.73 -7.25
N ARG A 173 20.21 -10.41 -8.50
CA ARG A 173 21.24 -9.42 -8.79
C ARG A 173 20.80 -8.02 -8.37
N GLY A 174 19.59 -7.60 -8.73
CA GLY A 174 19.10 -6.25 -8.43
C GLY A 174 18.85 -6.00 -6.94
N PHE A 175 18.39 -7.00 -6.20
CA PHE A 175 18.18 -6.96 -4.76
C PHE A 175 19.40 -7.44 -3.96
N GLN A 176 20.53 -7.73 -4.62
CA GLN A 176 21.77 -8.14 -3.97
C GLN A 176 21.56 -9.36 -3.04
N VAL A 177 20.72 -10.30 -3.47
CA VAL A 177 20.39 -11.51 -2.72
C VAL A 177 21.55 -12.50 -2.83
N ALA A 178 21.99 -12.98 -1.68
CA ALA A 178 23.02 -14.00 -1.55
C ALA A 178 22.78 -14.78 -0.24
N ALA A 179 23.55 -15.85 0.03
CA ALA A 179 23.32 -16.71 1.20
C ALA A 179 23.44 -15.94 2.54
N GLU A 180 24.25 -14.90 2.55
CA GLU A 180 24.60 -14.01 3.66
C GLU A 180 23.69 -12.78 3.70
N ASN A 181 22.90 -12.56 2.65
CA ASN A 181 21.93 -11.48 2.51
C ASN A 181 20.59 -12.01 1.95
N PRO A 182 19.91 -12.93 2.66
CA PRO A 182 18.74 -13.62 2.12
C PRO A 182 17.51 -12.71 2.11
N LEU A 183 16.80 -12.67 0.98
CA LEU A 183 15.51 -11.99 0.83
C LEU A 183 14.38 -13.03 0.80
N VAL A 184 13.45 -12.92 1.75
CA VAL A 184 12.28 -13.82 1.83
C VAL A 184 11.32 -13.53 0.67
N GLY A 185 10.83 -14.57 -0.02
CA GLY A 185 9.76 -14.46 -1.02
C GLY A 185 10.22 -13.93 -2.39
N LEU A 186 11.43 -14.27 -2.83
CA LEU A 186 11.99 -13.78 -4.09
C LEU A 186 11.29 -14.36 -5.32
N GLU A 187 10.95 -15.64 -5.28
CA GLU A 187 10.21 -16.35 -6.32
C GLU A 187 8.81 -15.75 -6.47
N GLY A 188 8.11 -15.53 -5.35
CA GLY A 188 6.78 -14.91 -5.35
C GLY A 188 6.78 -13.50 -5.96
N ARG A 189 7.82 -12.69 -5.70
CA ARG A 189 8.01 -11.37 -6.33
C ARG A 189 8.22 -11.48 -7.84
N THR A 190 9.05 -12.43 -8.26
CA THR A 190 9.32 -12.68 -9.69
C THR A 190 8.03 -13.10 -10.40
N ASP A 191 7.28 -14.04 -9.82
CA ASP A 191 6.00 -14.52 -10.35
C ASP A 191 4.96 -13.40 -10.45
N LEU A 192 4.89 -12.54 -9.44
CA LEU A 192 3.99 -11.40 -9.42
C LEU A 192 4.28 -10.41 -10.55
N LEU A 193 5.56 -10.07 -10.80
CA LEU A 193 5.94 -9.20 -11.91
C LEU A 193 5.71 -9.87 -13.27
N ARG A 194 5.92 -11.19 -13.39
CA ARG A 194 5.58 -11.92 -14.62
C ARG A 194 4.09 -11.87 -14.93
N ARG A 195 3.24 -12.13 -13.93
CA ARG A 195 1.78 -12.00 -14.03
C ARG A 195 1.36 -10.58 -14.39
N LEU A 196 2.04 -9.56 -13.85
CA LEU A 196 1.82 -8.18 -14.25
C LEU A 196 2.13 -7.97 -15.74
N GLY A 197 3.27 -8.49 -16.22
CA GLY A 197 3.63 -8.45 -17.64
C GLY A 197 2.57 -9.09 -18.54
N ASP A 198 2.14 -10.31 -18.21
CA ASP A 198 1.11 -11.04 -18.96
C ASP A 198 -0.24 -10.29 -18.95
N LEU A 199 -0.66 -9.78 -17.80
CA LEU A 199 -1.90 -9.03 -17.65
C LEU A 199 -1.92 -7.75 -18.50
N ILE A 200 -0.81 -7.00 -18.47
CA ILE A 200 -0.67 -5.76 -19.23
C ILE A 200 -0.65 -6.06 -20.73
N ALA A 201 0.08 -7.09 -21.15
CA ALA A 201 0.10 -7.51 -22.55
C ALA A 201 -1.28 -7.95 -23.05
N GLY A 202 -2.09 -8.59 -22.18
CA GLY A 202 -3.47 -9.00 -22.48
C GLY A 202 -4.51 -7.87 -22.48
N LYS A 203 -4.14 -6.63 -22.13
CA LYS A 203 -5.05 -5.48 -22.04
C LYS A 203 -4.50 -4.24 -22.78
N PRO A 204 -4.22 -4.32 -24.09
CA PRO A 204 -3.64 -3.21 -24.85
C PRO A 204 -4.53 -1.95 -24.87
N ASP A 205 -5.85 -2.11 -24.88
CA ASP A 205 -6.80 -0.99 -24.85
C ASP A 205 -6.69 -0.14 -23.57
N ILE A 206 -6.15 -0.71 -22.49
CA ILE A 206 -5.91 -0.01 -21.23
C ILE A 206 -4.47 0.48 -21.16
N PHE A 207 -3.50 -0.40 -21.41
CA PHE A 207 -2.10 -0.17 -21.09
C PHE A 207 -1.19 0.21 -22.27
N ALA A 208 -1.72 0.24 -23.49
CA ALA A 208 -0.97 0.51 -24.73
C ALA A 208 -1.64 1.60 -25.60
N GLN A 209 -2.36 2.54 -24.98
CA GLN A 209 -3.09 3.59 -25.70
C GLN A 209 -2.19 4.60 -26.42
N LYS A 210 -0.93 4.73 -25.99
CA LYS A 210 0.01 5.77 -26.46
C LYS A 210 1.33 5.20 -26.96
N ASP A 211 1.79 4.10 -26.39
CA ASP A 211 3.02 3.41 -26.74
C ASP A 211 2.89 1.91 -26.44
N ARG A 212 4.01 1.16 -26.46
CA ARG A 212 3.99 -0.28 -26.17
C ARG A 212 3.45 -0.55 -24.76
N ALA A 213 2.77 -1.68 -24.61
CA ALA A 213 2.11 -2.08 -23.36
C ALA A 213 3.06 -2.02 -22.14
N ARG A 214 2.69 -1.21 -21.16
CA ARG A 214 3.46 -0.93 -19.94
C ARG A 214 2.55 -0.61 -18.76
N PRO A 215 2.98 -0.81 -17.50
CA PRO A 215 2.16 -0.45 -16.32
C PRO A 215 1.71 1.02 -16.36
N GLY A 216 2.58 1.90 -16.85
CA GLY A 216 2.39 3.33 -17.05
C GLY A 216 1.21 3.71 -17.92
N GLY A 217 0.70 2.81 -18.78
CA GLY A 217 -0.52 3.07 -19.54
C GLY A 217 -1.76 3.27 -18.66
N LEU A 218 -1.73 2.83 -17.39
CA LEU A 218 -2.78 3.15 -16.40
C LEU A 218 -2.91 4.66 -16.18
N PHE A 219 -1.83 5.44 -16.33
CA PHE A 219 -1.91 6.90 -16.29
C PHE A 219 -2.86 7.44 -17.36
N ASP A 220 -2.73 6.97 -18.61
CA ASP A 220 -3.59 7.43 -19.72
C ASP A 220 -5.05 7.07 -19.48
N ARG A 221 -5.30 5.87 -18.94
CA ARG A 221 -6.64 5.43 -18.53
C ARG A 221 -7.24 6.38 -17.49
N LEU A 222 -6.49 6.75 -16.46
CA LEU A 222 -6.96 7.68 -15.42
C LEU A 222 -7.16 9.10 -15.96
N ALA A 223 -6.21 9.59 -16.76
CA ALA A 223 -6.29 10.91 -17.38
C ALA A 223 -7.52 11.03 -18.31
N ALA A 224 -7.86 9.96 -19.05
CA ALA A 224 -9.05 9.92 -19.89
C ALA A 224 -10.37 9.88 -19.10
N ARG A 225 -10.35 9.43 -17.84
CA ARG A 225 -11.51 9.45 -16.94
C ARG A 225 -11.66 10.74 -16.16
N ALA A 226 -10.62 11.57 -16.12
CA ALA A 226 -10.66 12.85 -15.42
C ALA A 226 -11.66 13.80 -16.08
N GLN A 227 -12.53 14.41 -15.28
CA GLN A 227 -13.52 15.37 -15.75
C GLN A 227 -13.02 16.79 -15.45
N GLY A 228 -12.87 17.61 -16.49
CA GLY A 228 -12.29 18.95 -16.34
C GLY A 228 -10.88 18.96 -15.74
N GLY A 229 -10.10 17.90 -15.97
CA GLY A 229 -8.76 17.73 -15.39
C GLY A 229 -8.73 17.28 -13.92
N ARG A 230 -9.87 16.82 -13.38
CA ARG A 230 -10.01 16.40 -11.98
C ARG A 230 -10.40 14.92 -11.87
N ILE A 231 -9.91 14.24 -10.84
CA ILE A 231 -10.23 12.85 -10.54
C ILE A 231 -10.21 12.59 -9.04
N ASP A 232 -11.19 11.88 -8.51
CA ASP A 232 -11.22 11.53 -7.09
C ASP A 232 -10.25 10.38 -6.78
N ALA A 233 -9.57 10.41 -5.63
CA ALA A 233 -8.65 9.35 -5.22
C ALA A 233 -9.31 7.96 -5.13
N PRO A 234 -10.57 7.80 -4.66
CA PRO A 234 -11.30 6.52 -4.76
C PRO A 234 -11.47 5.99 -6.19
N ALA A 235 -11.57 6.86 -7.20
CA ALA A 235 -11.64 6.43 -8.60
C ALA A 235 -10.29 5.88 -9.09
N VAL A 236 -9.17 6.41 -8.59
CA VAL A 236 -7.82 5.85 -8.82
C VAL A 236 -7.73 4.44 -8.25
N LEU A 237 -8.14 4.24 -6.99
CA LEU A 237 -8.16 2.91 -6.37
C LEU A 237 -9.06 1.94 -7.13
N SER A 238 -10.23 2.39 -7.56
CA SER A 238 -11.16 1.54 -8.31
C SER A 238 -10.53 1.02 -9.61
N GLU A 239 -9.83 1.85 -10.37
CA GLU A 239 -9.09 1.38 -11.55
C GLU A 239 -7.90 0.49 -11.18
N VAL A 240 -7.17 0.76 -10.10
CA VAL A 240 -6.12 -0.14 -9.61
C VAL A 240 -6.69 -1.53 -9.31
N LEU A 241 -7.81 -1.61 -8.59
CA LEU A 241 -8.45 -2.87 -8.23
C LEU A 241 -9.01 -3.61 -9.45
N LEU A 242 -9.69 -2.91 -10.36
CA LEU A 242 -10.28 -3.51 -11.56
C LEU A 242 -9.20 -3.95 -12.56
N GLN A 243 -8.18 -3.11 -12.78
CA GLN A 243 -7.21 -3.36 -13.83
C GLN A 243 -6.10 -4.29 -13.40
N LEU A 244 -5.58 -4.14 -12.18
CA LEU A 244 -4.45 -4.90 -11.64
C LEU A 244 -4.86 -6.04 -10.70
N GLY A 245 -6.11 -6.07 -10.21
CA GLY A 245 -6.62 -7.13 -9.33
C GLY A 245 -6.27 -8.58 -9.76
N PRO A 246 -6.33 -8.93 -11.06
CA PRO A 246 -6.01 -10.29 -11.53
C PRO A 246 -4.57 -10.76 -11.33
N ILE A 247 -3.60 -9.89 -11.01
CA ILE A 247 -2.22 -10.33 -10.72
C ILE A 247 -2.15 -11.14 -9.42
N TRP A 248 -3.07 -10.88 -8.49
CA TRP A 248 -3.07 -11.47 -7.16
C TRP A 248 -3.60 -12.90 -7.19
N PRO A 249 -3.02 -13.84 -6.42
CA PRO A 249 -3.66 -15.11 -6.15
C PRO A 249 -4.92 -14.87 -5.30
N SER A 250 -6.10 -14.82 -5.94
CA SER A 250 -7.36 -14.60 -5.23
C SER A 250 -7.96 -15.91 -4.74
N ARG A 251 -8.22 -15.99 -3.43
CA ARG A 251 -8.84 -17.15 -2.79
C ARG A 251 -10.37 -17.06 -2.74
N ILE A 252 -10.91 -15.85 -2.91
CA ILE A 252 -12.35 -15.57 -2.91
C ILE A 252 -12.73 -14.92 -4.25
N THR A 253 -13.78 -15.45 -4.87
CA THR A 253 -14.42 -14.87 -6.04
C THR A 253 -15.88 -14.57 -5.73
N LEU A 254 -16.39 -13.48 -6.30
CA LEU A 254 -17.80 -13.11 -6.28
C LEU A 254 -18.17 -12.65 -7.69
N ASP A 255 -19.29 -13.14 -8.23
CA ASP A 255 -19.70 -12.88 -9.61
C ASP A 255 -18.60 -13.22 -10.65
N GLY A 256 -17.78 -14.24 -10.38
CA GLY A 256 -16.64 -14.62 -11.22
C GLY A 256 -15.43 -13.68 -11.13
N VAL A 257 -15.50 -12.63 -10.30
CA VAL A 257 -14.43 -11.64 -10.10
C VAL A 257 -13.64 -11.96 -8.83
N ALA A 258 -12.33 -12.04 -8.97
CA ALA A 258 -11.38 -12.13 -7.87
C ALA A 258 -11.45 -10.88 -6.97
N LEU A 259 -11.65 -11.06 -5.67
CA LEU A 259 -11.73 -9.95 -4.72
C LEU A 259 -10.38 -9.58 -4.07
N GLY A 260 -9.28 -10.25 -4.42
CA GLY A 260 -7.95 -9.88 -3.93
C GLY A 260 -7.82 -9.97 -2.40
N ASP A 261 -7.38 -8.88 -1.76
CA ASP A 261 -7.24 -8.75 -0.30
C ASP A 261 -8.62 -8.52 0.35
N CYS A 262 -9.45 -9.57 0.30
CA CYS A 262 -10.77 -9.66 0.90
C CYS A 262 -10.91 -11.02 1.60
N TRP A 263 -11.39 -11.00 2.84
CA TRP A 263 -11.37 -12.18 3.72
C TRP A 263 -12.71 -12.45 4.37
N ARG A 264 -12.82 -13.57 5.09
CA ARG A 264 -14.05 -13.95 5.80
C ARG A 264 -13.98 -13.63 7.28
N HIS A 265 -15.03 -13.00 7.81
CA HIS A 265 -15.24 -12.83 9.24
C HIS A 265 -16.71 -13.09 9.62
N PRO A 266 -17.03 -14.08 10.48
CA PRO A 266 -18.41 -14.50 10.75
C PRO A 266 -19.27 -13.43 11.45
N ALA A 267 -18.64 -12.49 12.17
CA ALA A 267 -19.38 -11.41 12.83
C ALA A 267 -19.96 -10.36 11.86
N LEU A 268 -19.43 -10.29 10.62
CA LEU A 268 -19.86 -9.32 9.63
C LEU A 268 -21.02 -9.88 8.79
N VAL A 269 -22.25 -9.70 9.26
CA VAL A 269 -23.45 -10.26 8.60
C VAL A 269 -24.11 -9.23 7.68
N THR A 270 -24.35 -9.57 6.41
CA THR A 270 -25.13 -8.73 5.47
C THR A 270 -26.40 -9.46 5.02
N GLY A 271 -27.34 -8.75 4.39
CA GLY A 271 -28.55 -9.32 3.82
C GLY A 271 -28.39 -9.93 2.42
N ASP A 272 -27.14 -10.09 1.93
CA ASP A 272 -26.83 -10.52 0.57
C ASP A 272 -25.63 -11.48 0.53
N ALA A 273 -25.19 -11.83 -0.68
CA ALA A 273 -24.07 -12.76 -0.91
C ALA A 273 -22.70 -12.23 -0.41
N THR A 274 -22.63 -10.96 0.03
CA THR A 274 -21.41 -10.37 0.61
C THR A 274 -21.27 -10.65 2.11
N SER A 275 -22.19 -11.41 2.71
CA SER A 275 -22.17 -11.74 4.13
C SER A 275 -20.87 -12.47 4.49
N GLY A 276 -20.23 -11.98 5.55
CA GLY A 276 -18.91 -12.41 6.00
C GLY A 276 -17.73 -11.81 5.24
N LEU A 277 -17.91 -11.06 4.15
CA LEU A 277 -16.79 -10.55 3.34
C LEU A 277 -16.26 -9.20 3.83
N VAL A 278 -14.99 -9.17 4.21
CA VAL A 278 -14.24 -8.01 4.69
C VAL A 278 -13.17 -7.64 3.66
N PRO A 279 -13.41 -6.67 2.76
CA PRO A 279 -12.38 -6.14 1.88
C PRO A 279 -11.41 -5.24 2.66
N LEU A 280 -10.12 -5.35 2.35
CA LEU A 280 -9.05 -4.55 2.97
C LEU A 280 -8.20 -3.84 1.92
N HIS A 281 -7.88 -4.51 0.81
CA HIS A 281 -7.20 -3.93 -0.35
C HIS A 281 -5.92 -3.13 -0.02
N LYS A 282 -5.20 -3.50 1.04
CA LYS A 282 -4.17 -2.64 1.66
C LYS A 282 -3.11 -2.19 0.65
N LEU A 283 -2.56 -3.14 -0.11
CA LEU A 283 -1.46 -2.83 -1.03
C LEU A 283 -1.94 -2.01 -2.22
N SER A 284 -3.15 -2.29 -2.74
CA SER A 284 -3.79 -1.48 -3.79
C SER A 284 -4.09 -0.06 -3.32
N GLN A 285 -4.47 0.14 -2.07
CA GLN A 285 -4.63 1.48 -1.49
C GLN A 285 -3.31 2.22 -1.39
N TRP A 286 -2.25 1.55 -0.94
CA TRP A 286 -0.94 2.18 -0.86
C TRP A 286 -0.34 2.49 -2.24
N LEU A 287 -0.56 1.61 -3.22
CA LEU A 287 -0.27 1.90 -4.61
C LEU A 287 -1.04 3.14 -5.07
N SER A 288 -2.33 3.24 -4.75
CA SER A 288 -3.15 4.40 -5.13
C SER A 288 -2.60 5.71 -4.56
N TYR A 289 -2.22 5.76 -3.27
CA TYR A 289 -1.49 6.91 -2.70
C TYR A 289 -0.19 7.22 -3.47
N SER A 290 0.52 6.19 -3.93
CA SER A 290 1.75 6.32 -4.72
C SER A 290 1.52 6.80 -6.16
N LEU A 291 0.28 6.78 -6.66
CA LEU A 291 -0.07 7.28 -8.00
C LEU A 291 -0.61 8.71 -7.99
N ILE A 292 -0.94 9.27 -6.82
CA ILE A 292 -1.48 10.64 -6.69
C ILE A 292 -0.46 11.69 -7.15
N GLU A 293 0.76 11.66 -6.61
CA GLU A 293 1.76 12.69 -6.92
C GLU A 293 2.16 12.70 -8.41
N PRO A 294 2.32 11.55 -9.10
CA PRO A 294 2.48 11.52 -10.55
C PRO A 294 1.32 12.16 -11.33
N LEU A 295 0.06 11.93 -10.94
CA LEU A 295 -1.09 12.57 -11.56
C LEU A 295 -1.04 14.10 -11.37
N GLN A 296 -0.73 14.56 -10.15
CA GLN A 296 -0.60 15.98 -9.82
C GLN A 296 0.53 16.65 -10.60
N ARG A 297 1.71 16.03 -10.68
CA ARG A 297 2.83 16.51 -11.50
C ARG A 297 2.48 16.56 -12.99
N ALA A 298 1.55 15.73 -13.45
CA ALA A 298 1.06 15.75 -14.82
C ALA A 298 0.04 16.87 -15.11
N GLY A 299 -0.37 17.62 -14.09
CA GLY A 299 -1.35 18.70 -14.20
C GLY A 299 -2.80 18.30 -13.90
N LEU A 300 -3.04 17.10 -13.39
CA LEU A 300 -4.37 16.70 -12.91
C LEU A 300 -4.57 17.13 -11.46
N VAL A 301 -5.80 17.48 -11.10
CA VAL A 301 -6.18 17.65 -9.69
C VAL A 301 -6.71 16.33 -9.18
N VAL A 302 -6.15 15.85 -8.07
CA VAL A 302 -6.67 14.68 -7.37
C VAL A 302 -7.45 15.13 -6.15
N ASP A 303 -8.76 14.93 -6.20
CA ASP A 303 -9.71 15.30 -5.16
C ASP A 303 -9.97 14.14 -4.20
N ASP A 304 -10.65 14.43 -3.09
CA ASP A 304 -11.12 13.45 -2.10
C ASP A 304 -10.03 12.43 -1.69
N ILE A 305 -8.83 12.91 -1.37
CA ILE A 305 -7.73 12.04 -0.92
C ILE A 305 -8.13 11.26 0.34
N ASP A 306 -8.94 11.87 1.21
CA ASP A 306 -9.50 11.24 2.40
C ASP A 306 -10.59 10.20 2.10
N GLY A 307 -11.08 10.14 0.86
CA GLY A 307 -11.92 9.08 0.36
C GLY A 307 -11.23 7.72 0.36
N LEU A 308 -9.90 7.67 0.24
CA LEU A 308 -9.10 6.47 0.48
C LEU A 308 -8.99 6.16 1.98
N THR A 309 -8.75 4.91 2.35
CA THR A 309 -8.78 4.50 3.76
C THR A 309 -7.38 4.30 4.35
N GLY A 310 -7.34 4.02 5.65
CA GLY A 310 -6.12 3.69 6.37
C GLY A 310 -5.50 2.36 5.89
N LEU A 311 -4.20 2.20 6.12
CA LEU A 311 -3.49 0.98 5.72
C LEU A 311 -3.44 -0.02 6.86
N ALA A 312 -4.15 -1.14 6.70
CA ALA A 312 -4.22 -2.24 7.67
C ALA A 312 -2.98 -3.13 7.67
N GLU A 313 -1.82 -2.51 7.92
CA GLU A 313 -0.53 -3.19 8.05
C GLU A 313 -0.05 -3.25 9.50
N TYR A 314 1.03 -3.98 9.73
CA TYR A 314 1.41 -4.41 11.06
C TYR A 314 1.88 -3.27 11.97
N ARG A 315 2.37 -2.14 11.45
CA ARG A 315 2.78 -0.98 12.26
C ARG A 315 1.58 -0.17 12.72
N ASN A 316 0.66 0.15 11.83
CA ASN A 316 -0.60 0.81 12.15
C ASN A 316 -1.47 -0.06 13.05
N GLY A 317 -1.59 -1.36 12.75
CA GLY A 317 -2.32 -2.29 13.61
C GLY A 317 -1.62 -2.48 14.95
N GLY A 318 -0.27 -2.51 14.95
CA GLY A 318 0.54 -2.61 16.15
C GLY A 318 0.42 -1.39 17.06
N LEU A 319 0.31 -0.18 16.48
CA LEU A 319 0.07 1.07 17.21
C LEU A 319 -1.13 0.95 18.15
N PHE A 320 -2.26 0.41 17.66
CA PHE A 320 -3.47 0.28 18.46
C PHE A 320 -3.39 -0.84 19.50
N VAL A 321 -2.64 -1.90 19.24
CA VAL A 321 -2.44 -2.98 20.22
C VAL A 321 -1.45 -2.57 21.31
N ASP A 322 -0.26 -2.09 20.94
CA ASP A 322 0.78 -1.65 21.89
C ASP A 322 0.42 -0.36 22.63
N GLY A 323 -0.39 0.50 22.00
CA GLY A 323 -1.03 1.68 22.60
C GLY A 323 -2.22 1.34 23.49
N GLY A 324 -2.66 0.08 23.51
CA GLY A 324 -3.71 -0.43 24.38
C GLY A 324 -5.14 -0.06 23.99
N VAL A 325 -5.37 0.43 22.76
CA VAL A 325 -6.72 0.66 22.22
C VAL A 325 -7.39 -0.66 21.86
N LEU A 326 -6.62 -1.60 21.31
CA LEU A 326 -7.03 -2.97 21.04
C LEU A 326 -6.40 -3.91 22.06
N VAL A 327 -7.22 -4.60 22.84
CA VAL A 327 -6.78 -5.54 23.87
C VAL A 327 -7.24 -6.94 23.48
N LEU A 328 -6.29 -7.87 23.30
CA LEU A 328 -6.62 -9.26 23.05
C LEU A 328 -7.46 -9.83 24.20
N ARG A 329 -8.52 -10.57 23.87
CA ARG A 329 -9.30 -11.31 24.88
C ARG A 329 -8.49 -12.46 25.47
N ASP A 330 -7.75 -13.15 24.63
CA ASP A 330 -6.77 -14.15 25.02
C ASP A 330 -5.35 -13.62 24.75
N ALA A 331 -4.62 -13.32 25.82
CA ALA A 331 -3.26 -12.80 25.73
C ALA A 331 -2.27 -13.82 25.14
N GLU A 332 -2.57 -15.13 25.18
CA GLU A 332 -1.71 -16.15 24.58
C GLU A 332 -1.65 -16.03 23.05
N GLU A 333 -2.65 -15.40 22.42
CA GLU A 333 -2.69 -15.22 20.97
C GLU A 333 -1.55 -14.35 20.44
N ALA A 334 -0.98 -13.47 21.27
CA ALA A 334 0.21 -12.69 20.93
C ALA A 334 1.48 -13.57 20.76
N MET A 335 1.50 -14.76 21.37
CA MET A 335 2.64 -15.67 21.30
C MET A 335 2.60 -16.57 20.06
N ARG A 336 1.41 -16.74 19.46
CA ARG A 336 1.16 -17.63 18.32
C ARG A 336 1.31 -16.90 16.99
N ALA A 337 1.65 -17.66 15.95
CA ALA A 337 1.66 -17.16 14.58
C ALA A 337 0.32 -17.48 13.91
N HIS A 338 -0.26 -16.49 13.24
CA HIS A 338 -1.59 -16.55 12.66
C HIS A 338 -1.54 -16.57 11.14
N ALA A 339 -2.37 -17.41 10.52
CA ALA A 339 -2.60 -17.31 9.08
C ALA A 339 -3.26 -15.98 8.73
N VAL A 340 -2.98 -15.44 7.55
CA VAL A 340 -3.53 -14.14 7.12
C VAL A 340 -5.05 -14.12 6.99
N ASP A 341 -5.66 -15.28 6.76
CA ASP A 341 -7.10 -15.49 6.67
C ASP A 341 -7.75 -15.87 8.00
N SER A 342 -6.99 -15.87 9.11
CA SER A 342 -7.56 -16.13 10.43
C SER A 342 -8.52 -15.00 10.83
N THR A 343 -9.58 -15.35 11.55
CA THR A 343 -10.56 -14.36 12.00
C THR A 343 -9.93 -13.29 12.89
N LEU A 344 -8.92 -13.62 13.69
CA LEU A 344 -8.16 -12.67 14.50
C LEU A 344 -7.44 -11.63 13.63
N VAL A 345 -6.73 -12.06 12.58
CA VAL A 345 -5.99 -11.15 11.69
C VAL A 345 -6.96 -10.27 10.89
N VAL A 346 -8.06 -10.85 10.39
CA VAL A 346 -9.09 -10.10 9.66
C VAL A 346 -9.77 -9.06 10.56
N GLU A 347 -10.12 -9.43 11.79
CA GLU A 347 -10.69 -8.53 12.79
C GLU A 347 -9.73 -7.39 13.13
N TRP A 348 -8.48 -7.72 13.46
CA TRP A 348 -7.44 -6.73 13.76
C TRP A 348 -7.22 -5.74 12.62
N ARG A 349 -7.12 -6.24 11.38
CA ARG A 349 -6.92 -5.40 10.19
C ARG A 349 -8.12 -4.50 9.92
N ALA A 350 -9.35 -5.01 10.04
CA ALA A 350 -10.56 -4.21 9.87
C ALA A 350 -10.67 -3.12 10.95
N LEU A 351 -10.41 -3.47 12.22
CA LEU A 351 -10.37 -2.51 13.32
C LEU A 351 -9.29 -1.44 13.11
N THR A 352 -8.13 -1.82 12.58
CA THR A 352 -7.04 -0.89 12.26
C THR A 352 -7.50 0.19 11.29
N VAL A 353 -8.21 -0.17 10.21
CA VAL A 353 -8.74 0.81 9.24
C VAL A 353 -9.66 1.82 9.93
N ALA A 354 -10.66 1.33 10.68
CA ALA A 354 -11.64 2.21 11.32
C ALA A 354 -11.02 3.07 12.44
N LEU A 355 -10.06 2.53 13.19
CA LEU A 355 -9.36 3.28 14.24
C LEU A 355 -8.41 4.33 13.67
N LEU A 356 -7.86 4.15 12.46
CA LEU A 356 -7.10 5.19 11.77
C LEU A 356 -7.99 6.38 11.40
N ASP A 357 -9.23 6.15 10.96
CA ASP A 357 -10.21 7.23 10.72
C ASP A 357 -10.51 7.98 12.03
N ARG A 358 -10.75 7.26 13.14
CA ARG A 358 -10.96 7.88 14.47
C ARG A 358 -9.75 8.66 14.96
N LEU A 359 -8.55 8.11 14.78
CA LEU A 359 -7.29 8.77 15.12
C LEU A 359 -7.13 10.06 14.31
N ALA A 360 -7.47 10.03 13.02
CA ALA A 360 -7.39 11.19 12.15
C ALA A 360 -8.34 12.31 12.60
N GLU A 361 -9.57 11.97 12.99
CA GLU A 361 -10.53 12.93 13.58
C GLU A 361 -9.94 13.63 14.81
N VAL A 362 -9.37 12.88 15.75
CA VAL A 362 -8.77 13.44 16.98
C VAL A 362 -7.59 14.36 16.67
N ILE A 363 -6.70 13.94 15.77
CA ILE A 363 -5.51 14.72 15.36
C ILE A 363 -5.94 16.04 14.69
N ARG A 364 -6.89 15.97 13.76
CA ARG A 364 -7.44 17.15 13.07
C ARG A 364 -8.06 18.15 14.03
N GLN A 365 -8.84 17.68 14.99
CA GLN A 365 -9.43 18.53 16.04
C GLN A 365 -8.35 19.24 16.86
N ARG A 366 -7.29 18.53 17.27
CA ARG A 366 -6.19 19.10 18.06
C ARG A 366 -5.34 20.11 17.28
N LEU A 367 -5.22 19.92 15.96
CA LEU A 367 -4.47 20.81 15.08
C LEU A 367 -5.35 21.91 14.45
N ASN A 368 -6.66 21.89 14.68
CA ASN A 368 -7.64 22.75 14.01
C ASN A 368 -7.51 22.72 12.48
N GLN A 369 -7.39 21.51 11.93
CA GLN A 369 -7.27 21.24 10.49
C GLN A 369 -8.43 20.36 10.01
N ASP A 370 -8.72 20.40 8.71
CA ASP A 370 -9.71 19.56 8.04
C ASP A 370 -9.05 18.44 7.23
N ALA A 371 -9.89 17.62 6.59
CA ALA A 371 -9.47 16.51 5.75
C ALA A 371 -8.76 16.95 4.46
N GLU A 372 -8.99 18.17 3.98
CA GLU A 372 -8.35 18.69 2.77
C GLU A 372 -6.89 19.08 3.06
N ARG A 373 -6.64 19.72 4.21
CA ARG A 373 -5.28 20.14 4.61
C ARG A 373 -4.45 19.01 5.19
N LEU A 374 -5.10 18.14 5.98
CA LEU A 374 -4.49 16.99 6.66
C LEU A 374 -5.27 15.70 6.34
N PRO A 375 -5.24 15.22 5.08
CA PRO A 375 -5.85 13.95 4.71
C PRO A 375 -5.16 12.80 5.44
N LEU A 376 -5.85 11.67 5.56
CA LEU A 376 -5.35 10.47 6.23
C LEU A 376 -3.99 10.04 5.70
N ALA A 377 -3.75 10.19 4.39
CA ALA A 377 -2.45 9.96 3.75
C ALA A 377 -1.27 10.67 4.44
N LYS A 378 -1.47 11.91 4.93
CA LYS A 378 -0.44 12.65 5.67
C LYS A 378 -0.31 12.15 7.11
N ILE A 379 -1.40 11.75 7.76
CA ILE A 379 -1.37 11.23 9.14
C ILE A 379 -0.64 9.87 9.20
N LEU A 380 -0.81 9.06 8.15
CA LEU A 380 -0.09 7.81 7.96
C LEU A 380 1.42 8.03 7.88
N GLU A 381 1.86 8.98 7.05
CA GLU A 381 3.27 9.31 6.84
C GLU A 381 3.89 10.01 8.04
N GLY A 382 3.18 11.04 8.52
CA GLY A 382 3.60 11.90 9.60
C GLY A 382 3.82 11.15 10.89
N GLY A 383 2.96 10.17 11.20
CA GLY A 383 2.97 9.64 12.55
C GLY A 383 2.51 8.22 12.75
N SER A 384 1.38 7.74 12.22
CA SER A 384 0.84 6.44 12.70
C SER A 384 1.79 5.26 12.42
N TRP A 385 2.42 5.27 11.23
CA TRP A 385 3.38 4.23 10.84
C TRP A 385 4.68 4.29 11.64
N ALA A 386 5.21 5.49 11.87
CA ALA A 386 6.43 5.73 12.65
C ALA A 386 6.22 5.52 14.15
N ALA A 387 5.08 5.96 14.70
CA ALA A 387 4.68 5.76 16.08
C ALA A 387 4.44 4.28 16.40
N GLY A 388 3.80 3.54 15.49
CA GLY A 388 3.65 2.09 15.61
C GLY A 388 5.01 1.38 15.69
N ARG A 389 5.96 1.79 14.83
CA ARG A 389 7.34 1.28 14.90
C ARG A 389 8.03 1.63 16.22
N LYS A 390 7.89 2.88 16.69
CA LYS A 390 8.47 3.35 17.95
C LYS A 390 7.97 2.51 19.13
N LEU A 391 6.65 2.32 19.25
CA LEU A 391 6.07 1.47 20.29
C LEU A 391 6.54 0.02 20.18
N ALA A 392 6.65 -0.53 18.97
CA ALA A 392 7.12 -1.89 18.79
C ALA A 392 8.53 -2.09 19.38
N PHE A 393 9.45 -1.14 19.18
CA PHE A 393 10.79 -1.18 19.78
C PHE A 393 10.80 -0.91 21.29
N GLU A 394 9.91 -0.06 21.79
CA GLU A 394 9.75 0.16 23.23
C GLU A 394 9.21 -1.08 23.96
N ARG A 395 8.37 -1.88 23.29
CA ARG A 395 7.77 -3.10 23.84
C ARG A 395 8.61 -4.35 23.62
N ARG A 396 9.32 -4.45 22.50
CA ARG A 396 10.03 -5.66 22.06
C ARG A 396 11.38 -5.30 21.45
N PRO A 397 12.51 -5.89 21.92
CA PRO A 397 13.85 -5.53 21.47
C PRO A 397 14.10 -5.66 19.95
N ASP A 398 13.38 -6.57 19.29
CA ASP A 398 13.50 -6.83 17.85
C ASP A 398 12.57 -5.95 16.99
N GLY A 399 11.73 -5.12 17.62
CA GLY A 399 10.73 -4.30 16.95
C GLY A 399 9.65 -5.11 16.23
N SER A 400 9.44 -6.38 16.62
CA SER A 400 8.40 -7.23 16.04
C SER A 400 6.99 -6.68 16.31
N PRO A 401 6.02 -6.91 15.40
CA PRO A 401 4.64 -6.53 15.65
C PRO A 401 4.03 -7.37 16.78
N PRO A 402 3.02 -6.84 17.50
CA PRO A 402 2.39 -7.56 18.61
C PRO A 402 1.54 -8.76 18.16
N ILE A 403 1.09 -8.75 16.89
CA ILE A 403 0.40 -9.89 16.25
C ILE A 403 1.34 -10.47 15.20
N LYS A 404 1.72 -11.74 15.36
CA LYS A 404 2.59 -12.45 14.42
C LYS A 404 1.74 -13.05 13.31
N VAL A 405 1.94 -12.58 12.07
CA VAL A 405 1.24 -13.12 10.90
C VAL A 405 2.20 -13.95 10.06
N ILE A 406 1.75 -15.13 9.65
CA ILE A 406 2.44 -15.99 8.69
C ILE A 406 2.22 -15.34 7.32
N SER A 407 3.24 -14.67 6.80
CA SER A 407 3.23 -14.08 5.46
C SER A 407 4.06 -14.94 4.49
N ASP A 408 3.53 -15.11 3.29
CA ASP A 408 4.21 -15.69 2.13
C ASP A 408 4.79 -14.61 1.20
N GLY A 409 4.76 -13.33 1.61
CA GLY A 409 5.15 -12.20 0.77
C GLY A 409 4.10 -11.80 -0.27
N THR A 410 2.85 -12.26 -0.16
CA THR A 410 1.76 -11.81 -1.06
C THR A 410 0.71 -10.96 -0.36
N VAL A 411 0.73 -10.95 0.97
CA VAL A 411 -0.10 -10.11 1.82
C VAL A 411 0.83 -9.48 2.86
N PHE A 412 0.71 -8.16 3.05
CA PHE A 412 1.52 -7.24 3.88
C PHE A 412 2.59 -6.43 3.16
#